data_AF-A0A959C883-F1
#
_entry.id   AF-A0A959C883-F1
#
_cell.length_a   1.000
_cell.length_b   1.000
_cell.length_c   1.000
_cell.angle_alpha   90.00
_cell.angle_beta   90.00
_cell.angle_gamma   90.00
#
_symmetry.space_group_name_H-M   'P 1'
#
loop_
_entity.id
_entity.type
_entity.pdbx_description
1 polymer ?
#
loop_
_entity_poly.entity_id
_entity_poly.type
_entity_poly.pdbx_seq_one_letter_code
_entity_poly.pdbx_strand_id
1 'polypeptide(L)'
;MHTLKKNVSGLVTTITSIGLLGGVLLSWPLWHAESRLSFPMLPALEALALPRLMMTAGLTGLLLATAIFPGKKSVVGALLLWLALMCAQDINRLQPWIWFYLLVLVSVMIIGDRDEQQTTRALRFLLAAVYFWGGFNKLTPYFAEGNFPWFCEAFELTRPLGKLSWAGYGLA
;
A
#
# COMPACT_ATOMS: atom_id res chain seq x y z
N MET A 1 -27.50 -18.79 21.29
CA MET A 1 -26.09 -18.92 20.85
C MET A 1 -25.88 -17.93 19.72
N HIS A 2 -25.51 -16.70 20.04
CA HIS A 2 -25.28 -15.64 19.05
C HIS A 2 -23.97 -15.99 18.34
N THR A 3 -24.04 -16.54 17.13
CA THR A 3 -22.87 -16.68 16.27
C THR A 3 -22.26 -15.28 16.12
N LEU A 4 -21.08 -15.08 16.73
CA LEU A 4 -20.23 -13.92 16.48
C LEU A 4 -20.00 -13.85 14.98
N LYS A 5 -20.82 -13.06 14.28
CA LYS A 5 -20.65 -12.78 12.85
C LYS A 5 -19.26 -12.17 12.72
N LYS A 6 -18.36 -12.88 12.02
CA LYS A 6 -16.97 -12.45 11.86
C LYS A 6 -17.01 -11.12 11.12
N ASN A 7 -16.65 -10.03 11.79
CA ASN A 7 -16.57 -8.72 11.13
C ASN A 7 -15.27 -8.64 10.33
N VAL A 8 -15.20 -9.36 9.20
CA VAL A 8 -14.02 -9.40 8.33
C VAL A 8 -13.65 -8.02 7.84
N SER A 9 -14.65 -7.22 7.46
CA SER A 9 -14.48 -5.81 7.07
C SER A 9 -13.72 -5.04 8.16
N GLY A 10 -14.19 -5.13 9.41
CA GLY A 10 -13.54 -4.48 10.54
C GLY A 10 -12.12 -4.98 10.78
N LEU A 11 -11.91 -6.31 10.79
CA LEU A 11 -10.60 -6.90 10.98
C LEU A 11 -9.60 -6.45 9.90
N VAL A 12 -10.01 -6.48 8.63
CA VAL A 12 -9.18 -6.06 7.50
C VAL A 12 -8.83 -4.58 7.61
N THR A 13 -9.79 -3.70 7.96
CA THR A 13 -9.52 -2.28 8.17
C THR A 13 -8.52 -2.05 9.31
N THR A 14 -8.65 -2.76 10.43
CA THR A 14 -7.70 -2.65 11.55
C THR A 14 -6.30 -3.11 11.15
N ILE A 15 -6.17 -4.30 10.56
CA ILE A 15 -4.87 -4.84 10.10
C ILE A 15 -4.24 -3.89 9.08
N THR A 16 -5.02 -3.39 8.14
CA THR A 16 -4.57 -2.45 7.11
C THR A 16 -4.08 -1.15 7.73
N SER A 17 -4.81 -0.59 8.69
CA SER A 17 -4.43 0.66 9.37
C SER A 17 -3.14 0.49 10.17
N ILE A 18 -2.98 -0.63 10.88
CA ILE A 18 -1.76 -0.94 11.64
C ILE A 18 -0.58 -1.18 10.69
N GLY A 19 -0.77 -1.94 9.60
CA GLY A 19 0.27 -2.18 8.60
C GLY A 19 0.71 -0.90 7.90
N LEU A 20 -0.24 -0.04 7.54
CA LEU A 20 0.01 1.29 6.97
C LEU A 20 0.77 2.19 7.94
N LEU A 21 0.40 2.19 9.23
CA LEU A 21 1.14 2.89 10.28
C LEU A 21 2.57 2.35 10.41
N GLY A 22 2.75 1.03 10.40
CA GLY A 22 4.08 0.40 10.39
C GLY A 22 4.92 0.83 9.18
N GLY A 23 4.33 0.83 7.98
CA GLY A 23 4.99 1.32 6.77
C GLY A 23 5.38 2.79 6.85
N VAL A 24 4.50 3.64 7.40
CA VAL A 24 4.78 5.06 7.65
C VAL A 24 5.95 5.24 8.61
N LEU A 25 5.99 4.48 9.70
CA LEU A 25 7.07 4.54 10.69
C LEU A 25 8.41 4.04 10.12
N LEU A 26 8.40 2.92 9.39
CA LEU A 26 9.60 2.37 8.74
C LEU A 26 10.14 3.30 7.63
N SER A 27 9.26 4.10 7.03
CA SER A 27 9.62 5.09 6.01
C SER A 27 9.48 6.52 6.53
N TRP A 28 9.70 6.76 7.83
CA TRP A 28 9.52 8.07 8.47
C TRP A 28 10.09 9.25 7.67
N PRO A 29 11.29 9.17 7.05
CA PRO A 29 11.81 10.26 6.23
C PRO A 29 10.92 10.68 5.04
N LEU A 30 10.06 9.79 4.55
CA LEU A 30 9.11 10.06 3.47
C LEU A 30 7.92 10.92 3.94
N TRP A 31 7.52 10.73 5.20
CA TRP A 31 6.32 11.32 5.81
C TRP A 31 6.64 12.56 6.62
N HIS A 32 7.85 12.62 7.16
CA HIS A 32 8.40 13.79 7.84
C HIS A 32 9.07 14.75 6.85
N ALA A 33 8.95 16.05 7.12
CA ALA A 33 9.31 17.10 6.16
C ALA A 33 10.79 17.51 6.23
N GLU A 34 11.54 17.18 7.28
CA GLU A 34 12.94 17.59 7.43
C GLU A 34 13.86 16.89 6.42
N SER A 35 13.68 15.59 6.24
CA SER A 35 14.31 14.77 5.20
C SER A 35 13.91 15.16 3.77
N ARG A 36 12.87 15.98 3.60
CA ARG A 36 12.45 16.53 2.30
C ARG A 36 13.08 17.89 1.99
N LEU A 37 13.86 18.47 2.91
CA LEU A 37 14.68 19.63 2.58
C LEU A 37 15.82 19.28 1.62
N SER A 38 16.27 18.01 1.64
CA SER A 38 17.35 17.49 0.79
C SER A 38 16.87 16.81 -0.50
N PHE A 39 15.58 16.50 -0.63
CA PHE A 39 15.03 15.78 -1.79
C PHE A 39 13.91 16.58 -2.45
N PRO A 40 13.94 16.79 -3.78
CA PRO A 40 12.94 17.62 -4.45
C PRO A 40 11.53 17.05 -4.29
N MET A 41 10.61 17.90 -3.84
CA MET A 41 9.19 17.58 -3.85
C MET A 41 8.65 17.67 -5.27
N LEU A 42 7.75 16.77 -5.63
CA LEU A 42 7.08 16.80 -6.93
C LEU A 42 5.57 16.96 -6.68
N PRO A 43 5.09 18.21 -6.51
CA PRO A 43 3.69 18.46 -6.20
C PRO A 43 2.82 18.15 -7.42
N ALA A 44 1.72 17.43 -7.20
CA ALA A 44 0.66 17.32 -8.19
C ALA A 44 -0.25 18.56 -8.20
N LEU A 45 -0.34 19.27 -7.06
CA LEU A 45 -1.08 20.53 -6.90
C LEU A 45 -0.18 21.59 -6.25
N GLU A 46 0.27 22.58 -7.04
CA GLU A 46 1.21 23.61 -6.58
C GLU A 46 0.69 24.47 -5.41
N ALA A 47 -0.63 24.72 -5.36
CA ALA A 47 -1.26 25.55 -4.34
C ALA A 47 -1.53 24.83 -3.01
N LEU A 48 -1.30 23.51 -2.93
CA LEU A 48 -1.62 22.72 -1.74
C LEU A 48 -0.45 22.72 -0.74
N ALA A 49 -0.49 23.67 0.21
CA ALA A 49 0.50 23.78 1.28
C ALA A 49 -0.15 23.57 2.65
N LEU A 50 -0.16 22.32 3.13
CA LEU A 50 -0.65 22.02 4.48
C LEU A 50 0.47 22.16 5.54
N PRO A 51 0.16 22.63 6.76
CA PRO A 51 1.14 22.71 7.84
C PRO A 51 1.69 21.32 8.22
N ARG A 52 3.01 21.22 8.39
CA ARG A 52 3.74 19.95 8.58
C ARG A 52 3.25 19.13 9.77
N LEU A 53 3.06 19.79 10.92
CA LEU A 53 2.58 19.13 12.13
C LEU A 53 1.15 18.61 11.93
N MET A 54 0.31 19.39 11.23
CA MET A 54 -1.06 19.00 10.93
C MET A 54 -1.09 17.75 10.05
N MET A 55 -0.22 17.65 9.04
CA MET A 55 -0.12 16.50 8.14
C MET A 55 0.21 15.20 8.89
N THR A 56 1.30 15.21 9.65
CA THR A 56 1.80 14.02 10.36
C THR A 56 0.87 13.63 11.51
N ALA A 57 0.47 14.57 12.36
CA ALA A 57 -0.47 14.32 13.45
C ALA A 57 -1.85 13.90 12.91
N GLY A 58 -2.32 14.53 11.83
CA GLY A 58 -3.57 14.17 11.17
C GLY A 58 -3.55 12.76 10.60
N LEU A 59 -2.47 12.38 9.92
CA LEU A 59 -2.31 11.02 9.38
C LEU A 59 -2.27 9.99 10.51
N THR A 60 -1.42 10.18 11.52
CA THR A 60 -1.31 9.26 12.64
C THR A 60 -2.63 9.17 13.41
N GLY A 61 -3.29 10.31 13.67
CA GLY A 61 -4.59 10.34 14.35
C GLY A 61 -5.67 9.61 13.57
N LEU A 62 -5.74 9.80 12.25
CA LEU A 62 -6.70 9.10 11.38
C LEU A 62 -6.41 7.60 11.29
N LEU A 63 -5.15 7.18 11.23
CA LEU A 63 -4.76 5.76 11.24
C LEU A 63 -5.13 5.06 12.55
N LEU A 64 -4.92 5.73 13.69
CA LEU A 64 -5.35 5.22 14.99
C LEU A 64 -6.87 5.18 15.09
N ALA A 65 -7.56 6.22 14.61
CA ALA A 65 -9.01 6.27 14.59
C ALA A 65 -9.62 5.17 13.71
N THR A 66 -9.07 4.89 12.53
CA THR A 66 -9.55 3.78 11.68
C THR A 66 -9.25 2.42 12.30
N ALA A 67 -8.13 2.27 13.00
CA ALA A 67 -7.80 1.02 13.70
C ALA A 67 -8.77 0.73 14.87
N ILE A 68 -9.14 1.77 15.64
CA ILE A 68 -10.06 1.68 16.79
C ILE A 68 -11.52 1.59 16.34
N PHE A 69 -11.89 2.27 15.25
CA PHE A 69 -13.26 2.33 14.73
C PHE A 69 -13.39 1.79 13.29
N PRO A 70 -13.06 0.51 13.05
CA PRO A 70 -12.84 -0.01 11.70
C PRO A 70 -14.10 -0.16 10.83
N GLY A 71 -15.30 -0.02 11.42
CA GLY A 71 -16.58 0.01 10.71
C GLY A 71 -17.10 1.41 10.36
N LYS A 72 -16.43 2.49 10.81
CA LYS A 72 -16.91 3.85 10.56
C LYS A 72 -16.40 4.36 9.21
N LYS A 73 -17.23 4.24 8.18
CA LYS A 73 -16.93 4.70 6.81
C LYS A 73 -16.51 6.17 6.72
N SER A 74 -17.04 7.04 7.57
CA SER A 74 -16.63 8.45 7.62
C SER A 74 -15.16 8.61 8.03
N VAL A 75 -14.68 7.78 8.96
CA VAL A 75 -13.27 7.80 9.42
C VAL A 75 -12.37 7.23 8.33
N VAL A 76 -12.77 6.13 7.68
CA VAL A 76 -12.03 5.56 6.54
C VAL A 76 -11.98 6.55 5.37
N GLY A 77 -13.11 7.19 5.04
CA GLY A 77 -13.17 8.23 4.00
C GLY A 77 -12.30 9.44 4.31
N ALA A 78 -12.26 9.89 5.57
CA ALA A 78 -11.36 10.95 6.01
C ALA A 78 -9.89 10.55 5.87
N LEU A 79 -9.51 9.32 6.26
CA LEU A 79 -8.16 8.79 6.06
C LEU A 79 -7.77 8.75 4.57
N LEU A 80 -8.66 8.23 3.71
CA LEU A 80 -8.44 8.16 2.26
C LEU A 80 -8.24 9.55 1.66
N LEU A 81 -9.09 10.51 2.02
CA LEU A 81 -8.97 11.90 1.57
C LEU A 81 -7.65 12.52 2.06
N TRP A 82 -7.30 12.30 3.32
CA TRP A 82 -6.06 12.82 3.89
C TRP A 82 -4.82 12.29 3.18
N LEU A 83 -4.77 10.97 2.94
CA LEU A 83 -3.70 10.34 2.16
C LEU A 83 -3.62 10.87 0.74
N ALA A 84 -4.77 11.06 0.08
CA ALA A 84 -4.83 11.63 -1.26
C ALA A 84 -4.27 13.07 -1.29
N LEU A 85 -4.65 13.92 -0.33
CA LEU A 85 -4.10 15.26 -0.20
C LEU A 85 -2.58 15.24 0.05
N MET A 86 -2.10 14.36 0.92
CA MET A 86 -0.66 14.20 1.16
C MET A 86 0.09 13.73 -0.09
N CYS A 87 -0.46 12.80 -0.86
CA CYS A 87 0.14 12.36 -2.12
C CYS A 87 0.05 13.43 -3.21
N ALA A 88 -1.01 14.24 -3.22
CA ALA A 88 -1.14 15.36 -4.16
C ALA A 88 -0.13 16.49 -3.87
N GLN A 89 0.21 16.70 -2.60
CA GLN A 89 1.27 17.65 -2.23
C GLN A 89 2.66 17.14 -2.63
N ASP A 90 2.88 15.82 -2.66
CA ASP A 90 4.15 15.23 -3.07
C ASP A 90 3.93 13.80 -3.57
N ILE A 91 4.01 13.61 -4.89
CA ILE A 91 3.71 12.34 -5.54
C ILE A 91 4.69 11.23 -5.12
N ASN A 92 5.88 11.60 -4.62
CA ASN A 92 6.85 10.63 -4.12
C ASN A 92 6.33 9.82 -2.93
N ARG A 93 5.27 10.29 -2.25
CA ARG A 93 4.58 9.53 -1.19
C ARG A 93 3.73 8.38 -1.74
N LEU A 94 3.31 8.45 -3.00
CA LEU A 94 2.50 7.42 -3.64
C LEU A 94 3.37 6.23 -4.07
N GLN A 95 3.84 5.50 -3.06
CA GLN A 95 4.60 4.28 -3.24
C GLN A 95 3.65 3.10 -3.55
N PRO A 96 4.14 2.01 -4.19
CA PRO A 96 3.29 0.86 -4.53
C PRO A 96 2.52 0.27 -3.34
N TRP A 97 3.13 0.24 -2.16
CA TRP A 97 2.50 -0.26 -0.94
C TRP A 97 1.40 0.66 -0.42
N ILE A 98 1.54 1.99 -0.56
CA ILE A 98 0.49 2.96 -0.22
C ILE A 98 -0.71 2.74 -1.12
N TRP A 99 -0.48 2.65 -2.43
CA TRP A 99 -1.54 2.39 -3.40
C TRP A 99 -2.30 1.10 -3.08
N PHE A 100 -1.60 0.02 -2.73
CA PHE A 100 -2.24 -1.24 -2.36
C PHE A 100 -3.12 -1.10 -1.11
N TYR A 101 -2.63 -0.47 -0.04
CA TYR A 101 -3.44 -0.25 1.17
C TYR A 101 -4.65 0.66 0.91
N LEU A 102 -4.52 1.68 0.06
CA LEU A 102 -5.65 2.52 -0.36
C LEU A 102 -6.72 1.68 -1.05
N LEU A 103 -6.35 0.79 -1.98
CA LEU A 103 -7.31 -0.09 -2.66
C LEU A 103 -8.00 -1.07 -1.71
N VAL A 104 -7.29 -1.60 -0.72
CA VAL A 104 -7.89 -2.44 0.32
C VAL A 104 -8.93 -1.64 1.11
N LEU A 105 -8.59 -0.45 1.59
CA LEU A 105 -9.50 0.41 2.36
C LEU A 105 -10.72 0.84 1.53
N VAL A 106 -10.54 1.21 0.26
CA VAL A 106 -11.64 1.55 -0.66
C VAL A 106 -12.55 0.35 -0.89
N SER A 107 -11.98 -0.84 -1.10
CA SER A 107 -12.76 -2.08 -1.31
C SER A 107 -13.65 -2.38 -0.11
N VAL A 108 -13.08 -2.27 1.09
CA VAL A 108 -13.82 -2.46 2.35
C VAL A 108 -14.85 -1.35 2.56
N MET A 109 -14.55 -0.09 2.24
CA MET A 109 -15.50 1.02 2.38
C MET A 109 -16.73 0.84 1.45
N ILE A 110 -16.56 0.35 0.23
CA ILE A 110 -17.64 0.23 -0.75
C ILE A 110 -18.47 -1.04 -0.51
N ILE A 111 -17.81 -2.17 -0.24
CA ILE A 111 -18.44 -3.50 -0.28
C ILE A 111 -18.59 -4.11 1.12
N GLY A 112 -17.84 -3.64 2.11
CA GLY A 112 -17.68 -4.25 3.44
C GLY A 112 -18.96 -4.41 4.27
N ASP A 113 -19.99 -3.62 4.00
CA ASP A 113 -21.28 -3.69 4.71
C ASP A 113 -22.32 -4.58 4.01
N ARG A 114 -22.07 -4.98 2.75
CA ARG A 114 -23.05 -5.71 1.94
C ARG A 114 -23.06 -7.19 2.28
N ASP A 115 -21.90 -7.83 2.11
CA ASP A 115 -21.72 -9.27 2.29
C ASP A 115 -20.23 -9.58 2.53
N GLU A 116 -19.97 -10.43 3.52
CA GLU A 116 -18.64 -10.92 3.87
C GLU A 116 -18.02 -11.73 2.73
N GLN A 117 -18.83 -12.53 2.03
CA GLN A 117 -18.34 -13.31 0.90
C GLN A 117 -17.95 -12.41 -0.27
N GLN A 118 -18.76 -11.39 -0.60
CA GLN A 118 -18.42 -10.41 -1.63
C GLN A 118 -17.15 -9.64 -1.28
N THR A 119 -17.01 -9.19 -0.03
CA THR A 119 -15.79 -8.50 0.44
C THR A 119 -14.57 -9.39 0.28
N THR A 120 -14.66 -10.65 0.69
CA THR A 120 -13.57 -11.63 0.56
C THR A 120 -13.21 -11.89 -0.91
N ARG A 121 -14.21 -12.02 -1.79
CA ARG A 121 -13.99 -12.18 -3.24
C ARG A 121 -13.29 -10.97 -3.84
N ALA A 122 -13.71 -9.76 -3.48
CA ALA A 122 -13.09 -8.52 -3.95
C ALA A 122 -11.62 -8.43 -3.51
N LEU A 123 -11.31 -8.75 -2.25
CA LEU A 123 -9.93 -8.74 -1.75
C LEU A 123 -9.05 -9.80 -2.42
N ARG A 124 -9.58 -11.00 -2.69
CA ARG A 124 -8.86 -12.05 -3.45
C ARG A 124 -8.56 -11.60 -4.87
N PHE A 125 -9.55 -10.98 -5.54
CA PHE A 125 -9.36 -10.44 -6.87
C PHE A 125 -8.33 -9.32 -6.87
N LEU A 126 -8.40 -8.39 -5.91
CA LEU A 126 -7.43 -7.32 -5.76
C LEU A 126 -6.01 -7.88 -5.60
N LEU A 127 -5.83 -8.89 -4.74
CA LEU A 127 -4.54 -9.54 -4.55
C LEU A 127 -4.05 -10.19 -5.85
N ALA A 128 -4.90 -10.97 -6.53
CA ALA A 128 -4.56 -11.59 -7.81
C ALA A 128 -4.17 -10.55 -8.87
N ALA A 129 -4.92 -9.45 -8.96
CA ALA A 129 -4.64 -8.36 -9.90
C ALA A 129 -3.30 -7.68 -9.60
N VAL A 130 -2.94 -7.47 -8.33
CA VAL A 130 -1.66 -6.87 -7.94
C VAL A 130 -0.49 -7.77 -8.29
N TYR A 131 -0.60 -9.08 -8.03
CA TYR A 131 0.45 -10.04 -8.41
C TYR A 131 0.56 -10.18 -9.92
N PHE A 132 -0.58 -10.25 -10.63
CA PHE A 132 -0.59 -10.29 -12.09
C PHE A 132 0.06 -9.04 -12.70
N TRP A 133 -0.32 -7.85 -12.22
CA TRP A 133 0.25 -6.59 -12.71
C TRP A 133 1.75 -6.48 -12.39
N GLY A 134 2.15 -6.88 -11.18
CA GLY A 134 3.55 -6.91 -10.79
C GLY A 134 4.38 -7.88 -11.64
N GLY A 135 3.83 -9.02 -12.00
CA GLY A 135 4.43 -9.98 -12.93
C GLY A 135 4.53 -9.44 -14.35
N PHE A 136 3.45 -8.86 -14.85
CA PHE A 136 3.42 -8.23 -16.18
C PHE A 136 4.50 -7.15 -16.33
N ASN A 137 4.72 -6.31 -15.32
CA ASN A 137 5.77 -5.28 -15.35
C ASN A 137 7.21 -5.85 -15.26
N LYS A 138 7.36 -7.13 -14.90
CA LYS A 138 8.63 -7.85 -14.91
C LYS A 138 8.92 -8.55 -16.24
N LEU A 139 7.98 -8.57 -17.19
CA LEU A 139 8.19 -9.12 -18.54
C LEU A 139 9.02 -8.17 -19.40
N THR A 140 10.25 -7.87 -18.95
CA THR A 140 11.19 -7.00 -19.63
C THR A 140 12.59 -7.61 -19.61
N PRO A 141 13.42 -7.35 -20.63
CA PRO A 141 14.82 -7.78 -20.62
C PRO A 141 15.58 -7.27 -19.40
N TYR A 142 15.26 -6.05 -18.94
CA TYR A 142 15.87 -5.46 -17.75
C TYR A 142 15.68 -6.33 -16.50
N PHE A 143 14.48 -6.89 -16.30
CA PHE A 143 14.25 -7.81 -15.20
C PHE A 143 14.90 -9.18 -15.45
N ALA A 144 14.67 -9.78 -16.61
CA ALA A 144 15.09 -11.15 -16.89
C ALA A 144 16.61 -11.34 -16.98
N GLU A 145 17.32 -10.34 -17.49
CA GLU A 145 18.77 -10.39 -17.75
C GLU A 145 19.58 -9.60 -16.71
N GLY A 146 18.97 -8.63 -16.03
CA GLY A 146 19.61 -7.84 -14.99
C GLY A 146 19.22 -8.28 -13.58
N ASN A 147 17.96 -8.05 -13.22
CA ASN A 147 17.50 -8.21 -11.83
C ASN A 147 17.40 -9.68 -11.39
N PHE A 148 16.93 -10.57 -12.27
CA PHE A 148 16.75 -11.97 -11.94
C PHE A 148 18.09 -12.68 -11.65
N PRO A 149 19.14 -12.55 -12.48
CA PRO A 149 20.46 -13.08 -12.15
C PRO A 149 21.02 -12.53 -10.85
N TRP A 150 20.93 -11.20 -10.64
CA TRP A 150 21.35 -10.55 -9.41
C TRP A 150 20.62 -11.13 -8.18
N PHE A 151 19.32 -11.37 -8.26
CA PHE A 151 18.55 -11.98 -7.19
C PHE A 151 18.99 -13.42 -6.90
N CYS A 152 19.26 -14.20 -7.94
CA CYS A 152 19.75 -15.58 -7.82
C CYS A 152 21.15 -15.66 -7.20
N GLU A 153 21.99 -14.64 -7.34
CA GLU A 153 23.32 -14.59 -6.75
C GLU A 153 23.33 -14.40 -5.22
N ALA A 154 22.21 -13.95 -4.63
CA ALA A 154 22.10 -13.72 -3.20
C ALA A 154 22.27 -15.01 -2.36
N PHE A 155 21.97 -16.18 -2.93
CA PHE A 155 22.11 -17.47 -2.25
C PHE A 155 22.85 -18.47 -3.14
N GLU A 156 23.75 -19.26 -2.54
CA GLU A 156 24.54 -20.27 -3.27
C GLU A 156 23.67 -21.30 -4.00
N LEU A 157 22.53 -21.67 -3.38
CA LEU A 157 21.58 -22.62 -3.95
C LEU A 157 20.91 -22.10 -5.24
N THR A 158 20.64 -20.80 -5.32
CA THR A 158 19.94 -20.18 -6.46
C THR A 158 20.89 -19.68 -7.54
N ARG A 159 22.18 -19.53 -7.24
CA ARG A 159 23.19 -19.01 -8.17
C ARG A 159 23.22 -19.70 -9.55
N PRO A 160 23.06 -21.04 -9.68
CA PRO A 160 23.02 -21.68 -10.99
C PRO A 160 21.86 -21.21 -11.88
N LEU A 161 20.72 -20.84 -11.27
CA LEU A 161 19.53 -20.38 -11.98
C LEU A 161 19.73 -18.99 -12.60
N GLY A 162 20.61 -18.16 -12.02
CA GLY A 162 20.93 -16.83 -12.56
C GLY A 162 21.58 -16.87 -13.95
N LYS A 163 22.14 -18.01 -14.37
CA LYS A 163 22.67 -18.19 -15.73
C LYS A 163 21.59 -18.42 -16.78
N LEU A 164 20.37 -18.77 -16.34
CA LEU A 164 19.23 -19.04 -17.21
C LEU A 164 18.33 -17.80 -17.25
N SER A 165 18.74 -16.77 -17.99
CA SER A 165 17.97 -15.51 -18.10
C SER A 165 16.53 -15.72 -18.56
N TRP A 166 16.26 -16.75 -19.37
CA TRP A 166 14.90 -17.10 -19.79
C TRP A 166 13.99 -17.53 -18.62
N ALA A 167 14.56 -18.09 -17.54
CA ALA A 167 13.80 -18.44 -16.34
C ALA A 167 13.25 -17.20 -15.63
N GLY A 168 13.88 -16.03 -15.81
CA GLY A 168 13.38 -14.74 -15.35
C GLY A 168 12.02 -14.38 -15.96
N TYR A 169 11.78 -14.72 -17.23
CA TYR A 169 10.48 -14.52 -17.87
C TYR A 169 9.41 -15.50 -17.39
N GLY A 170 9.80 -16.71 -16.97
CA GLY A 170 8.87 -17.70 -16.41
C GLY A 170 8.47 -17.42 -14.96
N LEU A 171 9.28 -16.64 -14.24
CA LEU A 171 9.04 -16.24 -12.85
C LEU A 171 8.32 -14.90 -12.71
N ALA A 172 8.28 -14.12 -13.80
CA ALA A 172 7.50 -12.90 -13.92
C ALA A 172 6.01 -13.22 -14.02
#